data_AF-A0A966YV83-F1
#
_entry.id   AF-A0A966YV83-F1
#
_cell.length_a   1.000
_cell.length_b   1.000
_cell.length_c   1.000
_cell.angle_alpha   90.00
_cell.angle_beta   90.00
_cell.angle_gamma   90.00
#
_symmetry.space_group_name_H-M   'P 1'
#
loop_
_entity.id
_entity.type
_entity.pdbx_description
1 polymer ?
#
loop_
_entity_poly.entity_id
_entity_poly.type
_entity_poly.pdbx_seq_one_letter_code
_entity_poly.pdbx_strand_id
1 'polypeptide(L)'
;MKHVILGNGPAGVLAAEQIRRLKPNDSIVLIGSEDSPPYSRMAIPYLLVGNISEEGTFLRKDANHFSNLKIEQKKAHATRVEPGSRRVTLDSGEIISYDRLLIATGSKPIRPNIPGIDLPGVHPCWTLEDARAIQKIAKPGARVLQMGAGFIGCIILEALASQGVKLTVVEMGDRMVPRMMTEKAGGLIKQWVEQKGITVYTKTKVEAIQQGGSGLQVSLSNGERIEVDLVISATGVKPNIEFLKDSKLSIHTGITVDDCMQTSDPNIYAAGDVTESTDFCTGKPIVNAIQPNAADQAMIAATNMAGGHAQTRGALQVNVLDTLGLISSSFGQWAGVEGGQYVEHTNPDQYQYIRLEFDRDRLIGATSLGLTDHIGALRGLIQTRVALGEWKDKLLEDPTQIMAAYLAKGQSQARCGRIMQFERLMGCTTEDLLRWLPDALGDYYGDCSLEIDGKIWLQSAHAKVRMTGFTRDDRQISLLRIPQLDLQLCFFNLTIDQVQVILERFDLYTRRGGG
;
A
#
# COMPACT_ATOMS: atom_id res chain seq x y z
N MET A 1 -22.66 20.12 -1.14
CA MET A 1 -21.30 20.63 -1.46
C MET A 1 -20.87 20.09 -2.83
N LYS A 2 -19.92 20.76 -3.47
CA LYS A 2 -19.28 20.33 -4.71
C LYS A 2 -17.85 19.87 -4.44
N HIS A 3 -17.61 18.58 -4.69
CA HIS A 3 -16.29 17.95 -4.62
C HIS A 3 -15.71 17.84 -6.02
N VAL A 4 -14.50 18.35 -6.22
CA VAL A 4 -13.75 18.20 -7.47
C VAL A 4 -12.53 17.32 -7.20
N ILE A 5 -12.31 16.33 -8.05
CA ILE A 5 -11.21 15.37 -7.93
C ILE A 5 -10.38 15.45 -9.21
N LEU A 6 -9.10 15.81 -9.07
CA LEU A 6 -8.14 15.86 -10.16
C LEU A 6 -7.36 14.55 -10.22
N GLY A 7 -7.54 13.77 -11.27
CA GLY A 7 -6.98 12.44 -11.46
C GLY A 7 -8.03 11.36 -11.29
N ASN A 8 -8.18 10.51 -12.31
CA ASN A 8 -9.11 9.37 -12.34
C ASN A 8 -8.38 8.01 -12.26
N GLY A 9 -7.19 7.99 -11.65
CA GLY A 9 -6.52 6.74 -11.28
C GLY A 9 -7.15 6.08 -10.04
N PRO A 10 -6.51 5.03 -9.48
CA PRO A 10 -7.03 4.29 -8.33
C PRO A 10 -7.43 5.19 -7.15
N ALA A 11 -6.60 6.16 -6.77
CA ALA A 11 -6.89 7.07 -5.67
C ALA A 11 -8.15 7.94 -5.94
N GLY A 12 -8.25 8.54 -7.12
CA GLY A 12 -9.37 9.41 -7.46
C GLY A 12 -10.71 8.66 -7.57
N VAL A 13 -10.70 7.45 -8.16
CA VAL A 13 -11.89 6.60 -8.25
C VAL A 13 -12.38 6.17 -6.87
N LEU A 14 -11.48 5.66 -6.02
CA LEU A 14 -11.83 5.25 -4.66
C LEU A 14 -12.38 6.42 -3.84
N ALA A 15 -11.76 7.60 -3.96
CA ALA A 15 -12.22 8.78 -3.27
C ALA A 15 -13.62 9.23 -3.74
N ALA A 16 -13.89 9.23 -5.05
CA ALA A 16 -15.19 9.62 -5.60
C ALA A 16 -16.31 8.71 -5.08
N GLU A 17 -16.07 7.40 -5.04
CA GLU A 17 -17.02 6.40 -4.54
C GLU A 17 -17.26 6.56 -3.03
N GLN A 18 -16.18 6.76 -2.27
CA GLN A 18 -16.28 6.96 -0.82
C GLN A 18 -17.03 8.24 -0.48
N ILE A 19 -16.76 9.34 -1.20
CA ILE A 19 -17.53 10.59 -1.04
C ILE A 19 -19.00 10.35 -1.37
N ARG A 20 -19.33 9.67 -2.48
CA ARG A 20 -20.73 9.38 -2.83
C ARG A 20 -21.43 8.56 -1.73
N ARG A 21 -20.75 7.57 -1.17
CA ARG A 21 -21.28 6.74 -0.08
C ARG A 21 -21.58 7.56 1.18
N LEU A 22 -20.70 8.50 1.53
CA LEU A 22 -20.84 9.33 2.74
C LEU A 22 -21.75 10.56 2.53
N LYS A 23 -21.86 11.06 1.30
CA LYS A 23 -22.63 12.25 0.91
C LYS A 23 -23.47 11.97 -0.34
N PRO A 24 -24.62 11.27 -0.18
CA PRO A 24 -25.46 10.85 -1.31
C PRO A 24 -25.99 11.99 -2.19
N ASN A 25 -26.04 13.22 -1.68
CA ASN A 25 -26.61 14.39 -2.38
C ASN A 25 -25.56 15.39 -2.89
N ASP A 26 -24.27 15.19 -2.60
CA ASP A 26 -23.24 16.12 -3.04
C ASP A 26 -22.93 15.98 -4.54
N SER A 27 -22.47 17.06 -5.16
CA SER A 27 -21.97 17.06 -6.54
C SER A 27 -20.52 16.58 -6.53
N ILE A 28 -20.17 15.65 -7.43
CA ILE A 28 -18.84 15.06 -7.54
C ILE A 28 -18.41 15.12 -9.00
N VAL A 29 -17.30 15.79 -9.27
CA VAL A 29 -16.68 15.88 -10.60
C VAL A 29 -15.32 15.18 -10.55
N LEU A 30 -15.17 14.11 -11.32
CA LEU A 30 -13.94 13.34 -11.47
C LEU A 30 -13.27 13.68 -12.80
N ILE A 31 -12.11 14.31 -12.75
CA ILE A 31 -11.40 14.83 -13.92
C ILE A 31 -10.19 13.96 -14.23
N GLY A 32 -10.06 13.47 -15.47
CA GLY A 32 -8.89 12.73 -15.94
C GLY A 32 -8.44 13.22 -17.31
N SER A 33 -7.14 13.20 -17.59
CA SER A 33 -6.62 13.70 -18.87
C SER A 33 -6.49 12.65 -19.97
N GLU A 34 -6.53 11.37 -19.62
CA GLU A 34 -6.32 10.28 -20.59
C GLU A 34 -7.60 9.88 -21.31
N ASP A 35 -7.46 9.50 -22.58
CA ASP A 35 -8.57 9.06 -23.43
C ASP A 35 -8.90 7.57 -23.23
N SER A 36 -9.21 7.20 -21.99
CA SER A 36 -9.55 5.83 -21.63
C SER A 36 -10.40 5.82 -20.35
N PRO A 37 -11.25 4.79 -20.15
CA PRO A 37 -11.89 4.58 -18.85
C PRO A 37 -10.86 4.53 -17.72
N PRO A 38 -11.20 4.94 -16.49
CA PRO A 38 -10.33 4.81 -15.33
C PRO A 38 -9.74 3.40 -15.20
N TYR A 39 -8.41 3.29 -15.18
CA TYR A 39 -7.68 2.01 -15.21
C TYR A 39 -6.53 1.97 -14.20
N SER A 40 -6.06 0.77 -13.88
CA SER A 40 -4.87 0.58 -13.06
C SER A 40 -3.62 0.50 -13.93
N ARG A 41 -2.68 1.44 -13.74
CA ARG A 41 -1.36 1.38 -14.41
C ARG A 41 -0.55 0.15 -13.99
N MET A 42 -0.75 -0.35 -12.77
CA MET A 42 -0.12 -1.60 -12.32
C MET A 42 -0.61 -2.82 -13.10
N ALA A 43 -1.71 -2.72 -13.84
CA ALA A 43 -2.22 -3.78 -14.70
C ALA A 43 -1.55 -3.81 -16.10
N ILE A 44 -0.83 -2.75 -16.51
CA ILE A 44 -0.20 -2.66 -17.84
C ILE A 44 0.74 -3.84 -18.11
N PRO A 45 1.63 -4.25 -17.20
CA PRO A 45 2.50 -5.39 -17.46
C PRO A 45 1.73 -6.70 -17.74
N TYR A 46 0.61 -6.93 -17.06
CA TYR A 46 -0.25 -8.11 -17.33
C TYR A 46 -0.93 -8.05 -18.70
N LEU A 47 -1.27 -6.84 -19.16
CA LEU A 47 -1.75 -6.60 -20.53
C LEU A 47 -0.63 -6.89 -21.54
N LEU A 48 0.61 -6.46 -21.26
CA LEU A 48 1.76 -6.74 -22.13
C LEU A 48 2.06 -8.24 -22.23
N VAL A 49 1.89 -9.00 -21.14
CA VAL A 49 2.03 -10.48 -21.14
C VAL A 49 0.90 -11.16 -21.93
N GLY A 50 -0.26 -10.51 -22.07
CA GLY A 50 -1.46 -11.08 -22.66
C GLY A 50 -2.33 -11.87 -21.67
N ASN A 51 -2.06 -11.76 -20.35
CA ASN A 51 -2.85 -12.40 -19.30
C ASN A 51 -4.24 -11.77 -19.15
N ILE A 52 -4.38 -10.50 -19.55
CA ILE A 52 -5.63 -9.77 -19.54
C ILE A 52 -5.80 -8.99 -20.84
N SER A 53 -7.05 -8.75 -21.24
CA SER A 53 -7.37 -7.76 -22.27
C SER A 53 -7.22 -6.34 -21.71
N GLU A 54 -7.32 -5.34 -22.58
CA GLU A 54 -7.23 -3.93 -22.17
C GLU A 54 -8.33 -3.58 -21.17
N GLU A 55 -9.55 -4.08 -21.37
CA GLU A 55 -10.67 -3.90 -20.43
C GLU A 55 -10.39 -4.53 -19.07
N GLY A 56 -9.51 -5.54 -19.03
CA GLY A 56 -8.97 -6.12 -17.80
C GLY A 56 -8.28 -5.08 -16.90
N THR A 57 -7.68 -4.05 -17.49
CA THR A 57 -7.02 -2.96 -16.75
C THR A 57 -8.01 -1.98 -16.10
N PHE A 58 -9.24 -1.90 -16.59
CA PHE A 58 -10.23 -0.93 -16.12
C PHE A 58 -10.59 -1.19 -14.66
N LEU A 59 -10.62 -0.13 -13.86
CA LEU A 59 -10.94 -0.18 -12.43
C LEU A 59 -12.39 -0.63 -12.21
N ARG A 60 -13.29 -0.28 -13.13
CA ARG A 60 -14.70 -0.66 -13.09
C ARG A 60 -15.10 -1.23 -14.45
N LYS A 61 -15.86 -2.33 -14.43
CA LYS A 61 -16.24 -3.08 -15.64
C LYS A 61 -17.58 -2.61 -16.22
N ASP A 62 -18.47 -2.09 -15.37
CA ASP A 62 -19.72 -1.49 -15.82
C ASP A 62 -19.47 -0.07 -16.35
N ALA A 63 -19.78 0.16 -17.63
CA ALA A 63 -19.67 1.47 -18.27
C ALA A 63 -20.58 2.53 -17.62
N ASN A 64 -21.68 2.09 -16.99
CA ASN A 64 -22.62 2.96 -16.28
C ASN A 64 -22.26 3.16 -14.81
N HIS A 65 -21.17 2.59 -14.30
CA HIS A 65 -20.81 2.64 -12.88
C HIS A 65 -20.83 4.07 -12.30
N PHE A 66 -20.18 5.01 -12.99
CA PHE A 66 -20.08 6.39 -12.52
C PHE A 66 -21.40 7.16 -12.68
N SER A 67 -22.15 6.95 -13.77
CA SER A 67 -23.46 7.59 -13.96
C SER A 67 -24.50 7.09 -12.96
N ASN A 68 -24.50 5.79 -12.65
CA ASN A 68 -25.32 5.17 -11.61
C ASN A 68 -25.03 5.77 -10.22
N LEU A 69 -23.76 6.11 -9.96
CA LEU A 69 -23.32 6.81 -8.76
C LEU A 69 -23.47 8.34 -8.86
N LYS A 70 -24.04 8.89 -9.93
CA LYS A 70 -24.15 10.35 -10.16
C LYS A 70 -22.80 11.07 -10.00
N ILE A 71 -21.72 10.46 -10.49
CA ILE A 71 -20.38 11.05 -10.54
C ILE A 71 -20.19 11.57 -11.96
N GLU A 72 -19.98 12.87 -12.10
CA GLU A 72 -19.69 13.49 -13.39
C GLU A 72 -18.23 13.21 -13.77
N GLN A 73 -18.02 12.49 -14.86
CA GLN A 73 -16.68 12.27 -15.40
C GLN A 73 -16.36 13.33 -16.45
N LYS A 74 -15.12 13.83 -16.41
CA LYS A 74 -14.65 14.82 -17.36
C LYS A 74 -13.26 14.50 -17.88
N LYS A 75 -13.14 14.46 -19.21
CA LYS A 75 -11.84 14.38 -19.89
C LYS A 75 -11.27 15.78 -20.05
N ALA A 76 -10.30 16.14 -19.22
CA ALA A 76 -9.61 17.42 -19.27
C ALA A 76 -8.28 17.38 -18.51
N HIS A 77 -7.40 18.33 -18.80
CA HIS A 77 -6.16 18.52 -18.06
C HIS A 77 -6.26 19.76 -17.18
N ALA A 78 -5.97 19.64 -15.87
CA ALA A 78 -5.91 20.79 -14.98
C ALA A 78 -4.58 21.54 -15.16
N THR A 79 -4.65 22.82 -15.51
CA THR A 79 -3.47 23.66 -15.79
C THR A 79 -3.13 24.59 -14.64
N ARG A 80 -4.09 24.89 -13.76
CA ARG A 80 -3.88 25.78 -12.60
C ARG A 80 -4.90 25.51 -11.49
N VAL A 81 -4.45 25.64 -10.24
CA VAL A 81 -5.30 25.63 -9.05
C VAL A 81 -5.14 26.94 -8.31
N GLU A 82 -6.25 27.57 -7.96
CA GLU A 82 -6.31 28.84 -7.24
C GLU A 82 -7.06 28.63 -5.92
N PRO A 83 -6.37 28.32 -4.80
CA PRO A 83 -7.02 28.03 -3.52
C PRO A 83 -7.86 29.20 -3.00
N GLY A 84 -7.35 30.44 -3.10
CA GLY A 84 -8.03 31.62 -2.59
C GLY A 84 -9.39 31.93 -3.23
N SER A 85 -9.58 31.55 -4.51
CA SER A 85 -10.85 31.69 -5.22
C SER A 85 -11.61 30.36 -5.36
N ARG A 86 -11.05 29.27 -4.83
CA ARG A 86 -11.53 27.87 -4.93
C ARG A 86 -11.87 27.44 -6.35
N ARG A 87 -10.90 27.63 -7.25
CA ARG A 87 -11.04 27.35 -8.69
C ARG A 87 -9.95 26.45 -9.22
N VAL A 88 -10.30 25.66 -10.21
CA VAL A 88 -9.39 24.92 -11.08
C VAL A 88 -9.59 25.40 -12.51
N THR A 89 -8.51 25.74 -13.20
CA THR A 89 -8.51 26.05 -14.64
C THR A 89 -8.12 24.80 -15.41
N LEU A 90 -8.87 24.50 -16.46
CA LEU A 90 -8.59 23.40 -17.39
C LEU A 90 -7.80 23.89 -18.60
N ASP A 91 -7.25 22.96 -19.37
CA ASP A 91 -6.56 23.17 -20.64
C ASP A 91 -7.43 23.85 -21.71
N SER A 92 -8.75 23.64 -21.67
CA SER A 92 -9.71 24.36 -22.51
C SER A 92 -9.89 25.84 -22.13
N GLY A 93 -9.34 26.28 -21.00
CA GLY A 93 -9.60 27.58 -20.39
C GLY A 93 -10.86 27.63 -19.52
N GLU A 94 -11.62 26.53 -19.45
CA GLU A 94 -12.78 26.43 -18.57
C GLU A 94 -12.37 26.49 -17.09
N ILE A 95 -13.20 27.13 -16.27
CA ILE A 95 -12.98 27.29 -14.83
C ILE A 95 -14.04 26.50 -14.06
N ILE A 96 -13.57 25.61 -13.18
CA ILE A 96 -14.42 24.80 -12.30
C ILE A 96 -14.22 25.27 -10.85
N SER A 97 -15.31 25.73 -10.21
CA SER A 97 -15.34 26.00 -8.78
C SER A 97 -15.52 24.72 -7.95
N TYR A 98 -15.05 24.73 -6.70
CA TYR A 98 -15.21 23.64 -5.74
C TYR A 98 -15.46 24.14 -4.31
N ASP A 99 -16.11 23.31 -3.49
CA ASP A 99 -16.14 23.46 -2.03
C ASP A 99 -15.01 22.65 -1.37
N ARG A 100 -14.67 21.51 -1.98
CA ARG A 100 -13.57 20.62 -1.60
C ARG A 100 -12.85 20.14 -2.85
N LEU A 101 -11.52 20.17 -2.83
CA LEU A 101 -10.67 19.69 -3.91
C LEU A 101 -9.84 18.51 -3.43
N LEU A 102 -9.81 17.43 -4.20
CA LEU A 102 -8.82 16.37 -4.07
C LEU A 102 -7.85 16.41 -5.24
N ILE A 103 -6.56 16.52 -4.95
CA ILE A 103 -5.49 16.37 -5.93
C ILE A 103 -4.97 14.94 -5.88
N ALA A 104 -5.38 14.12 -6.84
CA ALA A 104 -5.01 12.71 -7.02
C ALA A 104 -4.35 12.48 -8.40
N THR A 105 -3.54 13.46 -8.83
CA THR A 105 -2.94 13.51 -10.18
C THR A 105 -1.80 12.52 -10.39
N GLY A 106 -1.42 11.76 -9.36
CA GLY A 106 -0.39 10.73 -9.41
C GLY A 106 0.98 11.26 -9.84
N SER A 107 1.72 10.43 -10.57
CA SER A 107 3.06 10.72 -11.07
C SER A 107 3.16 10.61 -12.59
N LYS A 108 4.29 11.03 -13.14
CA LYS A 108 4.68 10.82 -14.54
C LYS A 108 6.12 10.30 -14.66
N PRO A 109 6.48 9.62 -15.75
CA PRO A 109 7.84 9.14 -15.97
C PRO A 109 8.85 10.27 -15.91
N ILE A 110 10.01 10.00 -15.32
CA ILE A 110 11.17 10.87 -15.43
C ILE A 110 11.68 10.79 -16.87
N ARG A 111 11.87 11.95 -17.50
CA ARG A 111 12.48 12.05 -18.82
C ARG A 111 13.97 12.31 -18.66
N PRO A 112 14.84 11.32 -18.91
CA PRO A 112 16.28 11.51 -18.77
C PRO A 112 16.80 12.43 -19.88
N ASN A 113 17.84 13.21 -19.57
CA ASN A 113 18.49 14.08 -20.55
C ASN A 113 19.47 13.26 -21.42
N ILE A 114 18.91 12.50 -22.36
CA ILE A 114 19.66 11.63 -23.29
C ILE A 114 19.29 12.06 -24.72
N PRO A 115 20.28 12.40 -25.58
CA PRO A 115 20.02 12.64 -26.99
C PRO A 115 19.29 11.46 -27.64
N GLY A 116 18.16 11.75 -28.30
CA GLY A 116 17.32 10.75 -28.96
C GLY A 116 16.27 10.05 -28.07
N ILE A 117 16.07 10.50 -26.83
CA ILE A 117 15.05 9.94 -25.93
C ILE A 117 13.60 10.08 -26.46
N ASP A 118 13.35 11.00 -27.39
CA ASP A 118 12.02 11.20 -28.02
C ASP A 118 11.89 10.56 -29.40
N LEU A 119 12.87 9.75 -29.81
CA LEU A 119 12.76 9.06 -31.09
C LEU A 119 11.59 8.07 -31.08
N PRO A 120 10.89 7.88 -32.21
CA PRO A 120 9.94 6.78 -32.36
C PRO A 120 10.59 5.45 -31.98
N GLY A 121 9.88 4.61 -31.22
CA GLY A 121 10.42 3.36 -30.68
C GLY A 121 11.05 3.50 -29.30
N VAL A 122 11.01 4.68 -28.66
CA VAL A 122 11.37 4.86 -27.25
C VAL A 122 10.10 5.13 -26.43
N HIS A 123 9.80 4.27 -25.44
CA HIS A 123 8.56 4.35 -24.66
C HIS A 123 8.80 4.20 -23.16
N PRO A 124 8.12 4.96 -22.29
CA PRO A 124 8.26 4.84 -20.83
C PRO A 124 7.45 3.70 -20.20
N CYS A 125 6.55 3.04 -20.95
CA CYS A 125 5.66 2.00 -20.45
C CYS A 125 4.81 2.46 -19.24
N TRP A 126 4.14 3.60 -19.36
CA TRP A 126 3.40 4.24 -18.26
C TRP A 126 1.89 4.31 -18.48
N THR A 127 1.46 4.45 -19.73
CA THR A 127 0.06 4.64 -20.14
C THR A 127 -0.42 3.47 -21.00
N LEU A 128 -1.75 3.35 -21.20
CA LEU A 128 -2.29 2.39 -22.19
C LEU A 128 -1.83 2.72 -23.61
N GLU A 129 -1.60 3.98 -23.94
CA GLU A 129 -1.02 4.38 -25.22
C GLU A 129 0.40 3.80 -25.39
N ASP A 130 1.24 3.91 -24.36
CA ASP A 130 2.57 3.27 -24.36
C ASP A 130 2.44 1.77 -24.54
N ALA A 131 1.52 1.12 -23.81
CA ALA A 131 1.33 -0.32 -23.88
C ALA A 131 0.97 -0.77 -25.31
N ARG A 132 0.04 -0.08 -25.97
CA ARG A 132 -0.34 -0.34 -27.37
C ARG A 132 0.82 -0.11 -28.33
N ALA A 133 1.64 0.92 -28.11
CA ALA A 133 2.82 1.19 -28.95
C ALA A 133 3.89 0.10 -28.77
N ILE A 134 4.16 -0.29 -27.53
CA ILE A 134 5.10 -1.36 -27.18
C ILE A 134 4.66 -2.69 -27.79
N GLN A 135 3.39 -3.08 -27.65
CA GLN A 135 2.85 -4.34 -28.20
C GLN A 135 2.98 -4.46 -29.72
N LYS A 136 3.04 -3.35 -30.45
CA LYS A 136 3.26 -3.38 -31.91
C LYS A 136 4.67 -3.83 -32.27
N ILE A 137 5.66 -3.50 -31.43
CA ILE A 137 7.08 -3.72 -31.70
C ILE A 137 7.62 -4.95 -30.94
N ALA A 138 7.23 -5.13 -29.68
CA ALA A 138 7.67 -6.22 -28.80
C ALA A 138 7.02 -7.56 -29.20
N LYS A 139 7.51 -8.13 -30.30
CA LYS A 139 7.14 -9.45 -30.82
C LYS A 139 8.26 -10.47 -30.57
N PRO A 140 7.98 -11.78 -30.61
CA PRO A 140 9.02 -12.79 -30.49
C PRO A 140 10.22 -12.52 -31.41
N GLY A 141 11.42 -12.48 -30.84
CA GLY A 141 12.68 -12.19 -31.53
C GLY A 141 13.04 -10.71 -31.67
N ALA A 142 12.13 -9.77 -31.38
CA ALA A 142 12.42 -8.34 -31.39
C ALA A 142 13.54 -8.00 -30.39
N ARG A 143 14.43 -7.08 -30.75
CA ARG A 143 15.53 -6.62 -29.90
C ARG A 143 15.04 -5.46 -29.04
N VAL A 144 15.09 -5.62 -27.72
CA VAL A 144 14.58 -4.62 -26.79
C VAL A 144 15.68 -4.24 -25.80
N LEU A 145 15.91 -2.93 -25.64
CA LEU A 145 16.75 -2.40 -24.57
C LEU A 145 15.87 -1.71 -23.53
N GLN A 146 15.96 -2.14 -22.28
CA GLN A 146 15.31 -1.47 -21.16
C GLN A 146 16.34 -0.68 -20.35
N MET A 147 16.04 0.60 -20.13
CA MET A 147 16.75 1.47 -19.22
C MET A 147 16.11 1.39 -17.84
N GLY A 148 16.88 0.99 -16.83
CA GLY A 148 16.45 0.84 -15.45
C GLY A 148 16.09 -0.59 -15.08
N ALA A 149 16.62 -1.03 -13.94
CA ALA A 149 16.36 -2.31 -13.29
C ALA A 149 15.80 -2.11 -11.88
N GLY A 150 15.06 -1.01 -11.66
CA GLY A 150 14.31 -0.77 -10.42
C GLY A 150 13.08 -1.68 -10.29
N PHE A 151 12.28 -1.47 -9.24
CA PHE A 151 11.07 -2.27 -8.95
C PHE A 151 10.14 -2.39 -10.16
N ILE A 152 9.66 -1.26 -10.70
CA ILE A 152 8.79 -1.25 -11.89
C ILE A 152 9.53 -1.78 -13.12
N GLY A 153 10.83 -1.49 -13.26
CA GLY A 153 11.66 -2.01 -14.33
C GLY A 153 11.67 -3.54 -14.37
N CYS A 154 11.75 -4.21 -13.22
CA CYS A 154 11.74 -5.67 -13.17
C CYS A 154 10.38 -6.27 -13.57
N ILE A 155 9.28 -5.60 -13.24
CA ILE A 155 7.93 -6.01 -13.67
C ILE A 155 7.80 -5.90 -15.20
N ILE A 156 8.30 -4.80 -15.79
CA ILE A 156 8.29 -4.62 -17.26
C ILE A 156 9.23 -5.62 -17.94
N LEU A 157 10.41 -5.84 -17.38
CA LEU A 157 11.39 -6.83 -17.83
C LEU A 157 10.75 -8.21 -17.93
N GLU A 158 10.05 -8.64 -16.88
CA GLU A 158 9.34 -9.92 -16.87
C GLU A 158 8.27 -9.98 -17.96
N ALA A 159 7.48 -8.91 -18.10
CA ALA A 159 6.46 -8.84 -19.14
C ALA A 159 7.06 -8.97 -20.54
N LEU A 160 8.16 -8.26 -20.82
CA LEU A 160 8.84 -8.30 -22.12
C LEU A 160 9.48 -9.66 -22.38
N ALA A 161 10.17 -10.23 -21.38
CA ALA A 161 10.79 -11.54 -21.48
C ALA A 161 9.76 -12.63 -21.82
N SER A 162 8.56 -12.57 -21.23
CA SER A 162 7.46 -13.50 -21.54
C SER A 162 6.99 -13.45 -23.00
N GLN A 163 7.19 -12.32 -23.69
CA GLN A 163 6.85 -12.15 -25.11
C GLN A 163 7.93 -12.73 -26.06
N GLY A 164 8.99 -13.34 -25.52
CA GLY A 164 10.05 -13.95 -26.32
C GLY A 164 10.95 -12.94 -27.05
N VAL A 165 11.05 -11.71 -26.54
CA VAL A 165 11.97 -10.69 -27.08
C VAL A 165 13.42 -10.99 -26.68
N LYS A 166 14.38 -10.48 -27.44
CA LYS A 166 15.80 -10.45 -27.06
C LYS A 166 16.05 -9.22 -26.18
N LEU A 167 16.03 -9.42 -24.87
CA LEU A 167 16.06 -8.33 -23.89
C LEU A 167 17.48 -8.03 -23.40
N THR A 168 17.83 -6.74 -23.42
CA THR A 168 19.00 -6.18 -22.73
C THR A 168 18.53 -5.16 -21.70
N VAL A 169 19.07 -5.22 -20.50
CA VAL A 169 18.73 -4.30 -19.40
C VAL A 169 19.96 -3.49 -19.03
N VAL A 170 19.80 -2.17 -18.91
CA VAL A 170 20.89 -1.24 -18.55
C VAL A 170 20.49 -0.49 -17.29
N GLU A 171 21.24 -0.70 -16.22
CA GLU A 171 21.08 -0.06 -14.92
C GLU A 171 22.30 0.83 -14.60
N MET A 172 22.02 2.09 -14.27
CA MET A 172 23.03 3.06 -13.89
C MET A 172 23.66 2.74 -12.54
N GLY A 173 22.87 2.23 -11.60
CA GLY A 173 23.29 1.76 -10.30
C GLY A 173 24.18 0.52 -10.39
N ASP A 174 24.78 0.17 -9.26
CA ASP A 174 25.72 -0.94 -9.17
C ASP A 174 25.08 -2.34 -9.22
N ARG A 175 23.76 -2.42 -9.04
CA ARG A 175 22.98 -3.65 -8.91
C ARG A 175 21.55 -3.50 -9.41
N MET A 176 20.87 -4.62 -9.61
CA MET A 176 19.42 -4.63 -9.82
C MET A 176 18.67 -4.28 -8.53
N VAL A 177 17.53 -3.63 -8.69
CA VAL A 177 16.61 -3.20 -7.63
C VAL A 177 17.30 -2.42 -6.47
N PRO A 178 18.13 -1.40 -6.77
CA PRO A 178 19.02 -0.78 -5.79
C PRO A 178 18.32 -0.03 -4.64
N ARG A 179 17.03 0.31 -4.82
CA ARG A 179 16.18 0.97 -3.80
C ARG A 179 15.35 -0.01 -2.94
N MET A 180 15.60 -1.30 -3.10
CA MET A 180 14.86 -2.36 -2.41
C MET A 180 15.80 -3.43 -1.85
N MET A 181 16.95 -3.65 -2.51
CA MET A 181 17.83 -4.77 -2.26
C MET A 181 19.24 -4.31 -1.91
N THR A 182 19.89 -5.09 -1.05
CA THR A 182 21.33 -4.99 -0.77
C THR A 182 22.15 -5.38 -2.00
N GLU A 183 23.45 -5.09 -1.97
CA GLU A 183 24.38 -5.48 -3.03
C GLU A 183 24.35 -6.98 -3.32
N LYS A 184 24.38 -7.81 -2.27
CA LYS A 184 24.36 -9.26 -2.39
C LYS A 184 23.06 -9.77 -3.01
N ALA A 185 21.91 -9.32 -2.52
CA ALA A 185 20.61 -9.72 -3.07
C ALA A 185 20.41 -9.24 -4.52
N GLY A 186 20.79 -8.00 -4.83
CA GLY A 186 20.74 -7.46 -6.19
C GLY A 186 21.66 -8.20 -7.16
N GLY A 187 22.81 -8.68 -6.69
CA GLY A 187 23.71 -9.53 -7.47
C GLY A 187 23.11 -10.91 -7.77
N LEU A 188 22.45 -11.55 -6.80
CA LEU A 188 21.74 -12.82 -7.01
C LEU A 188 20.59 -12.67 -8.02
N ILE A 189 19.82 -11.58 -7.93
CA ILE A 189 18.75 -11.28 -8.91
C ILE A 189 19.35 -11.11 -10.32
N LYS A 190 20.47 -10.39 -10.45
CA LYS A 190 21.17 -10.25 -11.73
C LYS A 190 21.54 -11.61 -12.32
N GLN A 191 22.19 -12.46 -11.53
CA GLN A 191 22.59 -13.80 -11.98
C GLN A 191 21.38 -14.65 -12.39
N TRP A 192 20.29 -14.59 -11.64
CA TRP A 192 19.04 -15.27 -11.98
C TRP A 192 18.51 -14.83 -13.33
N VAL A 193 18.43 -13.53 -13.57
CA VAL A 193 17.95 -12.93 -14.82
C VAL A 193 18.86 -13.30 -16.00
N GLU A 194 20.17 -13.28 -15.80
CA GLU A 194 21.15 -13.69 -16.83
C GLU A 194 21.02 -15.18 -17.20
N GLN A 195 20.72 -16.05 -16.23
CA GLN A 195 20.44 -17.47 -16.50
C GLN A 195 19.16 -17.69 -17.32
N LYS A 196 18.23 -16.72 -17.35
CA LYS A 196 17.05 -16.73 -18.23
C LYS A 196 17.35 -16.20 -19.63
N GLY A 197 18.60 -15.88 -19.94
CA GLY A 197 19.04 -15.43 -21.27
C GLY A 197 18.88 -13.93 -21.50
N ILE A 198 18.75 -13.12 -20.44
CA ILE A 198 18.65 -11.66 -20.51
C ILE A 198 20.01 -11.05 -20.20
N THR A 199 20.50 -10.16 -21.06
CA THR A 199 21.77 -9.46 -20.81
C THR A 199 21.54 -8.31 -19.84
N VAL A 200 22.35 -8.20 -18.78
CA VAL A 200 22.21 -7.13 -17.77
C VAL A 200 23.52 -6.36 -17.58
N TYR A 201 23.51 -5.08 -17.93
CA TYR A 201 24.58 -4.13 -17.65
C TYR A 201 24.24 -3.33 -16.39
N THR A 202 25.06 -3.46 -15.34
CA THR A 202 25.04 -2.56 -14.17
C THR A 202 26.20 -1.56 -14.27
N LYS A 203 26.19 -0.51 -13.45
CA LYS A 203 27.18 0.60 -13.48
C LYS A 203 27.31 1.21 -14.89
N THR A 204 26.25 1.15 -15.68
CA THR A 204 26.27 1.49 -17.12
C THR A 204 25.11 2.42 -17.44
N LYS A 205 25.37 3.44 -18.26
CA LYS A 205 24.38 4.43 -18.68
C LYS A 205 24.15 4.34 -20.18
N VAL A 206 22.93 4.64 -20.61
CA VAL A 206 22.67 4.99 -22.01
C VAL A 206 23.11 6.45 -22.21
N GLU A 207 24.01 6.68 -23.16
CA GLU A 207 24.56 7.99 -23.47
C GLU A 207 23.86 8.68 -24.64
N ALA A 208 23.44 7.91 -25.64
CA ALA A 208 22.71 8.42 -26.80
C ALA A 208 21.89 7.31 -27.46
N ILE A 209 20.77 7.72 -28.07
CA ILE A 209 19.92 6.89 -28.92
C ILE A 209 19.88 7.56 -30.29
N GLN A 210 20.14 6.81 -31.35
CA GLN A 210 20.14 7.30 -32.72
C GLN A 210 19.31 6.39 -33.60
N GLN A 211 18.81 6.89 -34.72
CA GLN A 211 18.28 6.00 -35.76
C GLN A 211 19.44 5.19 -36.35
N GLY A 212 19.27 3.88 -36.45
CA GLY A 212 20.28 2.97 -36.96
C GLY A 212 19.66 1.85 -37.79
N GLY A 213 20.04 1.74 -39.06
CA GLY A 213 19.49 0.73 -39.97
C GLY A 213 17.96 0.77 -40.00
N SER A 214 17.32 -0.34 -39.66
CA SER A 214 15.86 -0.48 -39.57
C SER A 214 15.27 -0.18 -38.18
N GLY A 215 16.07 0.24 -37.20
CA GLY A 215 15.64 0.48 -35.83
C GLY A 215 16.42 1.61 -35.15
N LEU A 216 16.87 1.35 -33.92
CA LEU A 216 17.61 2.28 -33.08
C LEU A 216 19.01 1.73 -32.79
N GLN A 217 20.00 2.61 -32.73
CA GLN A 217 21.33 2.32 -32.20
C GLN A 217 21.50 3.04 -30.86
N VAL A 218 21.79 2.28 -29.81
CA VAL A 218 21.97 2.78 -28.44
C VAL A 218 23.45 2.71 -28.09
N SER A 219 24.03 3.85 -27.69
CA SER A 219 25.41 3.92 -27.20
C SER A 219 25.44 3.88 -25.68
N LEU A 220 26.28 3.03 -25.11
CA LEU A 220 26.43 2.84 -23.68
C LEU A 220 27.75 3.43 -23.16
N SER A 221 27.77 3.84 -21.89
CA SER A 221 28.94 4.45 -21.25
C SER A 221 30.14 3.51 -21.06
N ASN A 222 29.95 2.20 -21.29
CA ASN A 222 31.02 1.22 -21.32
C ASN A 222 31.66 1.06 -22.72
N GLY A 223 31.23 1.85 -23.70
CA GLY A 223 31.72 1.84 -25.08
C GLY A 223 30.94 0.91 -26.02
N GLU A 224 30.00 0.12 -25.51
CA GLU A 224 29.18 -0.75 -26.36
C GLU A 224 28.15 0.04 -27.19
N ARG A 225 27.84 -0.51 -28.36
CA ARG A 225 26.77 -0.02 -29.23
C ARG A 225 25.83 -1.17 -29.55
N ILE A 226 24.57 -0.99 -29.21
CA ILE A 226 23.56 -2.05 -29.31
C ILE A 226 22.48 -1.59 -30.28
N GLU A 227 22.24 -2.38 -31.32
CA GLU A 227 21.08 -2.16 -32.20
C GLU A 227 19.85 -2.83 -31.63
N VAL A 228 18.76 -2.07 -31.52
CA VAL A 228 17.47 -2.52 -30.99
C VAL A 228 16.31 -2.01 -31.82
N ASP A 229 15.17 -2.66 -31.70
CA ASP A 229 13.93 -2.27 -32.38
C ASP A 229 13.05 -1.41 -31.45
N LEU A 230 13.25 -1.52 -30.13
CA LEU A 230 12.50 -0.86 -29.08
C LEU A 230 13.41 -0.49 -27.90
N VAL A 231 13.22 0.71 -27.36
CA VAL A 231 13.81 1.14 -26.08
C VAL A 231 12.69 1.40 -25.06
N ILE A 232 12.82 0.81 -23.88
CA ILE A 232 11.94 1.09 -22.74
C ILE A 232 12.65 1.98 -21.73
N SER A 233 12.07 3.14 -21.42
CA SER A 233 12.60 4.07 -20.42
C SER A 233 11.90 3.92 -19.06
N ALA A 234 12.41 3.01 -18.22
CA ALA A 234 11.92 2.75 -16.86
C ALA A 234 12.82 3.41 -15.79
N THR A 235 13.15 4.69 -15.96
CA THR A 235 14.12 5.43 -15.13
C THR A 235 13.53 6.11 -13.88
N GLY A 236 12.31 5.72 -13.50
CA GLY A 236 11.59 6.25 -12.34
C GLY A 236 10.49 7.23 -12.72
N VAL A 237 9.80 7.74 -11.69
CA VAL A 237 8.65 8.64 -11.82
C VAL A 237 8.79 9.82 -10.87
N LYS A 238 8.06 10.89 -11.16
CA LYS A 238 7.95 12.08 -10.29
C LYS A 238 6.50 12.54 -10.17
N PRO A 239 6.09 13.11 -9.02
CA PRO A 239 4.76 13.68 -8.82
C PRO A 239 4.34 14.70 -9.89
N ASN A 240 3.07 14.68 -10.27
CA ASN A 240 2.47 15.69 -11.15
C ASN A 240 2.08 16.93 -10.33
N ILE A 241 3.04 17.85 -10.13
CA ILE A 241 2.90 19.03 -9.26
C ILE A 241 3.17 20.36 -9.98
N GLU A 242 3.61 20.35 -11.24
CA GLU A 242 4.05 21.58 -11.92
C GLU A 242 2.92 22.62 -12.12
N PHE A 243 1.68 22.17 -12.27
CA PHE A 243 0.50 23.03 -12.40
C PHE A 243 0.11 23.76 -11.09
N LEU A 244 0.75 23.40 -9.98
CA LEU A 244 0.51 23.98 -8.66
C LEU A 244 1.54 25.07 -8.27
N LYS A 245 2.49 25.40 -9.15
CA LYS A 245 3.57 26.37 -8.86
C LYS A 245 3.07 27.70 -8.27
N ASP A 246 1.91 28.18 -8.71
CA ASP A 246 1.32 29.47 -8.31
C ASP A 246 0.21 29.32 -7.25
N SER A 247 -0.04 28.09 -6.77
CA SER A 247 -1.12 27.79 -5.83
C SER A 247 -0.81 28.19 -4.39
N LYS A 248 0.47 28.42 -4.06
CA LYS A 248 0.98 28.64 -2.68
C LYS A 248 0.78 27.46 -1.72
N LEU A 249 0.47 26.27 -2.24
CA LEU A 249 0.47 25.05 -1.44
C LEU A 249 1.90 24.69 -1.00
N SER A 250 2.04 24.09 0.18
CA SER A 250 3.30 23.50 0.63
C SER A 250 3.66 22.30 -0.24
N ILE A 251 4.71 22.45 -1.06
CA ILE A 251 5.16 21.45 -2.03
C ILE A 251 6.69 21.31 -1.92
N HIS A 252 7.15 20.07 -1.80
CA HIS A 252 8.56 19.70 -1.86
C HIS A 252 8.76 18.66 -2.97
N THR A 253 8.97 17.39 -2.62
CA THR A 253 9.05 16.31 -3.61
C THR A 253 7.66 16.03 -4.18
N GLY A 254 6.64 16.07 -3.33
CA GLY A 254 5.22 16.01 -3.65
C GLY A 254 4.44 17.07 -2.88
N ILE A 255 3.11 16.99 -2.92
CA ILE A 255 2.22 17.85 -2.13
C ILE A 255 2.28 17.40 -0.68
N THR A 256 2.77 18.27 0.21
CA THR A 256 2.83 17.98 1.64
C THR A 256 1.43 17.90 2.22
N VAL A 257 1.16 16.81 2.94
CA VAL A 257 -0.12 16.57 3.63
C VAL A 257 0.09 16.18 5.08
N ASP A 258 -0.90 16.49 5.92
CA ASP A 258 -0.98 15.98 7.29
C ASP A 258 -1.51 14.54 7.34
N ASP A 259 -1.67 13.97 8.54
CA ASP A 259 -2.18 12.61 8.72
C ASP A 259 -3.66 12.44 8.29
N CYS A 260 -4.37 13.55 8.08
CA CYS A 260 -5.73 13.63 7.56
C CYS A 260 -5.77 13.78 6.02
N MET A 261 -4.62 13.75 5.34
CA MET A 261 -4.45 14.01 3.90
C MET A 261 -4.79 15.45 3.48
N GLN A 262 -4.90 16.37 4.44
CA GLN A 262 -5.16 17.78 4.21
C GLN A 262 -3.86 18.49 3.82
N THR A 263 -3.94 19.37 2.82
CA THR A 263 -2.80 20.20 2.42
C THR A 263 -2.70 21.45 3.30
N SER A 264 -1.80 22.38 2.99
CA SER A 264 -1.73 23.69 3.64
C SER A 264 -2.99 24.56 3.44
N ASP A 265 -3.88 24.24 2.48
CA ASP A 265 -5.22 24.85 2.40
C ASP A 265 -6.27 23.89 2.98
N PRO A 266 -7.14 24.34 3.90
CA PRO A 266 -8.07 23.47 4.59
C PRO A 266 -9.18 22.88 3.71
N ASN A 267 -9.38 23.39 2.50
CA ASN A 267 -10.37 22.92 1.54
C ASN A 267 -9.75 22.01 0.46
N ILE A 268 -8.43 21.78 0.50
CA ILE A 268 -7.69 21.00 -0.47
C ILE A 268 -7.02 19.82 0.22
N TYR A 269 -7.25 18.63 -0.34
CA TYR A 269 -6.66 17.36 0.07
C TYR A 269 -5.82 16.82 -1.08
N ALA A 270 -4.89 15.91 -0.78
CA ALA A 270 -4.15 15.19 -1.80
C ALA A 270 -4.00 13.70 -1.45
N ALA A 271 -3.98 12.82 -2.46
CA ALA A 271 -3.85 11.38 -2.27
C ALA A 271 -3.12 10.69 -3.43
N GLY A 272 -2.45 9.58 -3.14
CA GLY A 272 -1.69 8.79 -4.11
C GLY A 272 -0.29 9.32 -4.36
N ASP A 273 0.30 8.92 -5.49
CA ASP A 273 1.70 9.17 -5.82
C ASP A 273 2.10 10.66 -5.90
N VAL A 274 1.14 11.58 -5.88
CA VAL A 274 1.40 13.02 -5.87
C VAL A 274 1.77 13.53 -4.46
N THR A 275 1.50 12.75 -3.43
CA THR A 275 1.63 13.18 -2.03
C THR A 275 3.02 12.96 -1.47
N GLU A 276 3.43 13.88 -0.62
CA GLU A 276 4.50 13.70 0.34
C GLU A 276 3.86 13.60 1.74
N SER A 277 3.90 12.40 2.32
CA SER A 277 3.24 12.07 3.60
C SER A 277 4.23 11.48 4.59
N THR A 278 3.86 11.36 5.86
CA THR A 278 4.75 10.81 6.90
C THR A 278 5.09 9.35 6.65
N ASP A 279 6.37 8.99 6.60
CA ASP A 279 6.83 7.60 6.61
C ASP A 279 6.62 6.99 8.00
N PHE A 280 5.92 5.85 8.06
CA PHE A 280 5.62 5.15 9.32
C PHE A 280 6.87 4.81 10.11
N CYS A 281 8.00 4.49 9.44
CA CYS A 281 9.20 3.99 10.09
C CYS A 281 10.08 5.11 10.66
N THR A 282 10.26 6.17 9.89
CA THR A 282 11.22 7.25 10.18
C THR A 282 10.56 8.51 10.71
N GLY A 283 9.24 8.68 10.53
CA GLY A 283 8.52 9.92 10.82
C GLY A 283 8.87 11.06 9.87
N LYS A 284 9.69 10.82 8.84
CA LYS A 284 10.09 11.83 7.86
C LYS A 284 9.11 11.88 6.68
N PRO A 285 8.99 13.01 5.98
CA PRO A 285 8.20 13.08 4.75
C PRO A 285 8.74 12.13 3.67
N ILE A 286 7.85 11.40 2.99
CA ILE A 286 8.16 10.49 1.88
C ILE A 286 7.09 10.56 0.78
N VAL A 287 7.52 10.43 -0.47
CA VAL A 287 6.64 10.08 -1.60
C VAL A 287 6.65 8.57 -1.76
N ASN A 288 5.59 7.90 -1.31
CA ASN A 288 5.44 6.45 -1.44
C ASN A 288 4.49 6.10 -2.57
N ALA A 289 5.03 5.98 -3.79
CA ALA A 289 4.29 5.73 -5.03
C ALA A 289 3.94 4.25 -5.22
N ILE A 290 3.09 3.72 -4.32
CA ILE A 290 2.56 2.36 -4.39
C ILE A 290 1.03 2.38 -4.26
N GLN A 291 0.36 1.49 -4.99
CA GLN A 291 -1.10 1.45 -5.06
C GLN A 291 -1.80 1.24 -3.69
N PRO A 292 -1.31 0.39 -2.76
CA PRO A 292 -1.92 0.26 -1.44
C PRO A 292 -1.92 1.57 -0.66
N ASN A 293 -0.79 2.30 -0.68
CA ASN A 293 -0.70 3.62 -0.04
C ASN A 293 -1.69 4.61 -0.68
N ALA A 294 -1.76 4.63 -2.02
CA ALA A 294 -2.71 5.49 -2.73
C ALA A 294 -4.18 5.20 -2.38
N ALA A 295 -4.53 3.93 -2.18
CA ALA A 295 -5.88 3.52 -1.77
C ALA A 295 -6.20 3.96 -0.34
N ASP A 296 -5.29 3.73 0.61
CA ASP A 296 -5.47 4.14 2.02
C ASP A 296 -5.63 5.65 2.14
N GLN A 297 -4.74 6.41 1.48
CA GLN A 297 -4.79 7.86 1.44
C GLN A 297 -6.10 8.38 0.82
N ALA A 298 -6.57 7.76 -0.26
CA ALA A 298 -7.83 8.14 -0.89
C ALA A 298 -9.03 7.99 0.04
N MET A 299 -9.09 6.88 0.80
CA MET A 299 -10.16 6.63 1.76
C MET A 299 -10.17 7.66 2.90
N ILE A 300 -8.98 8.03 3.39
CA ILE A 300 -8.82 9.05 4.44
C ILE A 300 -9.24 10.42 3.92
N ALA A 301 -8.67 10.85 2.79
CA ALA A 301 -8.96 12.14 2.17
C ALA A 301 -10.46 12.30 1.89
N ALA A 302 -11.09 11.30 1.27
CA ALA A 302 -12.52 11.29 0.97
C ALA A 302 -13.39 11.38 2.22
N THR A 303 -13.02 10.66 3.28
CA THR A 303 -13.75 10.68 4.56
C THR A 303 -13.69 12.08 5.20
N ASN A 304 -12.52 12.73 5.16
CA ASN A 304 -12.33 14.06 5.72
C ASN A 304 -12.95 15.17 4.87
N MET A 305 -12.91 15.04 3.54
CA MET A 305 -13.67 15.92 2.62
C MET A 305 -15.18 15.86 2.89
N ALA A 306 -15.70 14.70 3.29
CA ALA A 306 -17.08 14.50 3.71
C ALA A 306 -17.37 14.94 5.15
N GLY A 307 -16.42 15.56 5.86
CA GLY A 307 -16.59 16.06 7.23
C GLY A 307 -16.46 14.97 8.31
N GLY A 308 -15.88 13.83 7.99
CA GLY A 308 -15.44 12.84 8.97
C GLY A 308 -14.08 13.19 9.59
N HIS A 309 -13.55 12.27 10.39
CA HIS A 309 -12.24 12.38 11.02
C HIS A 309 -11.48 11.05 10.92
N ALA A 310 -10.72 10.87 9.85
CA ALA A 310 -9.85 9.73 9.59
C ALA A 310 -8.39 10.18 9.57
N GLN A 311 -7.50 9.34 10.09
CA GLN A 311 -6.06 9.60 10.16
C GLN A 311 -5.25 8.37 9.76
N THR A 312 -4.15 8.60 9.04
CA THR A 312 -3.13 7.57 8.81
C THR A 312 -2.15 7.49 9.98
N ARG A 313 -1.46 6.35 10.11
CA ARG A 313 -0.28 6.23 10.99
C ARG A 313 1.03 6.50 10.23
N GLY A 314 0.93 6.85 8.95
CA GLY A 314 2.04 7.01 8.04
C GLY A 314 2.12 5.86 7.03
N ALA A 315 2.86 6.11 5.96
CA ALA A 315 3.09 5.17 4.87
C ALA A 315 4.11 4.11 5.29
N LEU A 316 3.76 2.83 5.15
CA LEU A 316 4.72 1.75 5.36
C LEU A 316 5.36 1.35 4.03
N GLN A 317 6.70 1.34 4.01
CA GLN A 317 7.46 0.83 2.89
C GLN A 317 7.44 -0.71 2.89
N VAL A 318 6.66 -1.27 1.97
CA VAL A 318 6.57 -2.70 1.70
C VAL A 318 6.63 -2.91 0.20
N ASN A 319 7.64 -3.66 -0.24
CA ASN A 319 7.78 -4.04 -1.63
C ASN A 319 7.86 -5.55 -1.71
N VAL A 320 7.09 -6.14 -2.63
CA VAL A 320 7.17 -7.55 -3.01
C VAL A 320 7.21 -7.59 -4.53
N LEU A 321 8.19 -8.28 -5.08
CA LEU A 321 8.50 -8.28 -6.50
C LEU A 321 8.76 -9.71 -6.95
N ASP A 322 8.04 -10.15 -7.98
CA ASP A 322 8.44 -11.30 -8.78
C ASP A 322 9.41 -10.81 -9.87
N THR A 323 10.45 -11.60 -10.13
CA THR A 323 11.38 -11.36 -11.23
C THR A 323 11.68 -12.70 -11.87
N LEU A 324 10.86 -13.06 -12.87
CA LEU A 324 10.98 -14.31 -13.63
C LEU A 324 10.90 -15.56 -12.73
N GLY A 325 9.99 -15.54 -11.76
CA GLY A 325 9.76 -16.62 -10.78
C GLY A 325 10.62 -16.54 -9.52
N LEU A 326 11.54 -15.57 -9.42
CA LEU A 326 12.31 -15.33 -8.20
C LEU A 326 11.68 -14.21 -7.39
N ILE A 327 10.98 -14.59 -6.33
CA ILE A 327 10.26 -13.65 -5.47
C ILE A 327 11.24 -12.99 -4.50
N SER A 328 11.14 -11.67 -4.40
CA SER A 328 11.95 -10.84 -3.53
C SER A 328 11.06 -9.85 -2.75
N SER A 329 11.47 -9.48 -1.54
CA SER A 329 10.72 -8.55 -0.69
C SER A 329 11.61 -7.66 0.17
N SER A 330 11.13 -6.46 0.48
CA SER A 330 11.77 -5.52 1.40
C SER A 330 10.74 -4.85 2.29
N PHE A 331 11.05 -4.69 3.58
CA PHE A 331 10.17 -4.09 4.57
C PHE A 331 10.88 -3.05 5.39
N GLY A 332 10.20 -1.94 5.69
CA GLY A 332 10.64 -0.93 6.64
C GLY A 332 12.00 -0.32 6.28
N GLN A 333 12.83 -0.09 7.29
CA GLN A 333 14.19 0.43 7.14
C GLN A 333 15.17 -0.68 6.76
N TRP A 334 14.93 -1.28 5.59
CA TRP A 334 15.66 -2.44 5.07
C TRP A 334 17.15 -2.19 4.83
N ALA A 335 17.56 -0.93 4.71
CA ALA A 335 18.96 -0.51 4.57
C ALA A 335 19.69 -0.35 5.92
N GLY A 336 18.98 -0.56 7.04
CA GLY A 336 19.50 -0.33 8.38
C GLY A 336 19.51 1.14 8.79
N VAL A 337 20.02 1.38 10.00
CA VAL A 337 20.23 2.72 10.58
C VAL A 337 21.64 2.82 11.14
N GLU A 338 22.12 4.04 11.34
CA GLU A 338 23.42 4.27 11.98
C GLU A 338 23.46 3.67 13.40
N GLY A 339 24.48 2.88 13.69
CA GLY A 339 24.60 2.15 14.96
C GLY A 339 23.66 0.94 15.11
N GLY A 340 22.86 0.63 14.08
CA GLY A 340 22.02 -0.57 14.03
C GLY A 340 22.84 -1.85 13.91
N GLN A 341 22.24 -2.97 14.33
CA GLN A 341 22.80 -4.30 14.14
C GLN A 341 22.04 -5.03 13.04
N TYR A 342 22.72 -5.93 12.33
CA TYR A 342 22.09 -6.76 11.32
C TYR A 342 22.64 -8.18 11.33
N VAL A 343 21.86 -9.08 10.76
CA VAL A 343 22.25 -10.45 10.44
C VAL A 343 21.87 -10.73 8.99
N GLU A 344 22.68 -11.52 8.31
CA GLU A 344 22.47 -11.90 6.93
C GLU A 344 22.73 -13.39 6.76
N HIS A 345 21.80 -14.09 6.11
CA HIS A 345 21.94 -15.48 5.72
C HIS A 345 21.76 -15.59 4.20
N THR A 346 22.63 -16.36 3.54
CA THR A 346 22.62 -16.51 2.08
C THR A 346 22.94 -17.95 1.70
N ASN A 347 22.19 -18.46 0.73
CA ASN A 347 22.44 -19.71 0.04
C ASN A 347 22.33 -19.45 -1.48
N PRO A 348 23.44 -19.03 -2.12
CA PRO A 348 23.46 -18.66 -3.54
C PRO A 348 23.01 -19.77 -4.49
N ASP A 349 23.32 -21.04 -4.18
CA ASP A 349 22.98 -22.19 -5.02
C ASP A 349 21.47 -22.39 -5.15
N GLN A 350 20.70 -21.91 -4.17
CA GLN A 350 19.24 -21.95 -4.16
C GLN A 350 18.59 -20.56 -4.37
N TYR A 351 19.38 -19.53 -4.69
CA TYR A 351 18.91 -18.13 -4.77
C TYR A 351 18.18 -17.64 -3.51
N GLN A 352 18.58 -18.16 -2.35
CA GLN A 352 17.99 -17.78 -1.07
C GLN A 352 18.85 -16.74 -0.37
N TYR A 353 18.20 -15.72 0.16
CA TYR A 353 18.84 -14.69 0.94
C TYR A 353 17.84 -14.06 1.90
N ILE A 354 18.28 -13.78 3.13
CA ILE A 354 17.51 -13.01 4.09
C ILE A 354 18.44 -12.14 4.93
N ARG A 355 18.00 -10.92 5.20
CA ARG A 355 18.70 -9.99 6.09
C ARG A 355 17.70 -9.26 6.97
N LEU A 356 18.02 -9.20 8.25
CA LEU A 356 17.22 -8.55 9.29
C LEU A 356 17.99 -7.36 9.84
N GLU A 357 17.32 -6.22 9.97
CA GLU A 357 17.88 -4.95 10.46
C GLU A 357 17.26 -4.59 11.82
N PHE A 358 18.11 -4.32 12.79
CA PHE A 358 17.72 -4.03 14.17
C PHE A 358 18.19 -2.64 14.61
N ASP A 359 17.28 -1.91 15.25
CA ASP A 359 17.61 -0.73 16.06
C ASP A 359 17.29 -1.05 17.51
N ARG A 360 18.34 -1.06 18.35
CA ARG A 360 18.26 -1.49 19.75
C ARG A 360 17.61 -2.86 19.85
N ASP A 361 16.44 -2.96 20.48
CA ASP A 361 15.72 -4.22 20.74
C ASP A 361 14.56 -4.47 19.76
N ARG A 362 14.53 -3.81 18.61
CA ARG A 362 13.41 -3.87 17.66
C ARG A 362 13.89 -4.22 16.26
N LEU A 363 13.14 -5.09 15.60
CA LEU A 363 13.30 -5.32 14.16
C LEU A 363 12.67 -4.13 13.41
N ILE A 364 13.49 -3.40 12.65
CA ILE A 364 13.07 -2.18 11.95
C ILE A 364 12.98 -2.34 10.43
N GLY A 365 13.60 -3.38 9.89
CA GLY A 365 13.61 -3.63 8.47
C GLY A 365 14.10 -5.02 8.12
N ALA A 366 13.83 -5.42 6.89
CA ALA A 366 14.31 -6.70 6.37
C ALA A 366 14.31 -6.73 4.84
N THR A 367 15.16 -7.60 4.30
CA THR A 367 15.15 -7.99 2.88
C THR A 367 15.13 -9.51 2.77
N SER A 368 14.38 -10.05 1.81
CA SER A 368 14.30 -11.48 1.52
C SER A 368 14.29 -11.73 0.01
N LEU A 369 14.92 -12.81 -0.42
CA LEU A 369 14.98 -13.29 -1.81
C LEU A 369 14.89 -14.82 -1.79
N GLY A 370 14.02 -15.38 -2.62
CA GLY A 370 13.83 -16.85 -2.72
C GLY A 370 13.23 -17.51 -1.47
N LEU A 371 12.94 -16.73 -0.42
CA LEU A 371 12.35 -17.17 0.85
C LEU A 371 11.01 -16.47 1.04
N THR A 372 9.93 -17.14 0.65
CA THR A 372 8.56 -16.59 0.71
C THR A 372 7.79 -16.99 1.96
N ASP A 373 8.31 -17.98 2.70
CA ASP A 373 7.72 -18.42 3.95
C ASP A 373 7.75 -17.29 4.99
N HIS A 374 6.66 -17.19 5.74
CA HIS A 374 6.57 -16.32 6.93
C HIS A 374 6.79 -14.81 6.69
N ILE A 375 6.72 -14.32 5.45
CA ILE A 375 6.78 -12.88 5.12
C ILE A 375 5.75 -12.06 5.94
N GLY A 376 4.57 -12.62 6.20
CA GLY A 376 3.56 -11.97 7.04
C GLY A 376 4.00 -11.75 8.49
N ALA A 377 4.73 -12.71 9.07
CA ALA A 377 5.29 -12.60 10.42
C ALA A 377 6.39 -11.52 10.47
N LEU A 378 7.25 -11.48 9.45
CA LEU A 378 8.27 -10.45 9.29
C LEU A 378 7.66 -9.04 9.26
N ARG A 379 6.64 -8.85 8.41
CA ARG A 379 5.86 -7.61 8.35
C ARG A 379 5.26 -7.25 9.71
N GLY A 380 4.67 -8.23 10.40
CA GLY A 380 4.04 -8.03 11.71
C GLY A 380 5.02 -7.55 12.78
N LEU A 381 6.21 -8.14 12.87
CA LEU A 381 7.26 -7.72 13.81
C LEU A 381 7.71 -6.27 13.55
N ILE A 382 7.93 -5.91 12.27
CA ILE A 382 8.36 -4.55 11.88
C ILE A 382 7.26 -3.52 12.12
N GLN A 383 6.02 -3.82 11.71
CA GLN A 383 4.87 -2.92 11.86
C GLN A 383 4.53 -2.65 13.32
N THR A 384 4.56 -3.67 14.16
CA THR A 384 4.23 -3.53 15.58
C THR A 384 5.39 -2.97 16.41
N ARG A 385 6.60 -2.94 15.83
CA ARG A 385 7.85 -2.51 16.47
C ARG A 385 8.05 -3.20 17.82
N VAL A 386 7.66 -4.45 18.00
CA VAL A 386 7.72 -5.10 19.33
C VAL A 386 9.16 -5.24 19.85
N ALA A 387 9.35 -5.11 21.17
CA ALA A 387 10.63 -5.37 21.84
C ALA A 387 10.94 -6.87 21.84
N LEU A 388 12.08 -7.26 21.27
CA LEU A 388 12.44 -8.65 21.01
C LEU A 388 13.06 -9.36 22.23
N GLY A 389 13.72 -8.65 23.14
CA GLY A 389 14.45 -9.25 24.26
C GLY A 389 15.39 -10.35 23.76
N GLU A 390 15.38 -11.51 24.43
CA GLU A 390 16.20 -12.68 24.04
C GLU A 390 16.02 -13.15 22.58
N TRP A 391 14.88 -12.82 21.94
CA TRP A 391 14.64 -13.21 20.55
C TRP A 391 15.50 -12.42 19.57
N LYS A 392 16.03 -11.25 19.98
CA LYS A 392 16.98 -10.53 19.15
C LYS A 392 18.24 -11.37 18.95
N ASP A 393 18.82 -11.88 20.03
CA ASP A 393 20.07 -12.66 19.96
C ASP A 393 19.86 -13.97 19.19
N LYS A 394 18.73 -14.65 19.41
CA LYS A 394 18.33 -15.84 18.63
C LYS A 394 18.22 -15.55 17.12
N LEU A 395 17.63 -14.41 16.76
CA LEU A 395 17.52 -14.01 15.35
C LEU A 395 18.87 -13.58 14.76
N LEU A 396 19.77 -12.99 15.56
CA LEU A 396 21.13 -12.67 15.14
C LEU A 396 21.97 -13.92 14.88
N GLU A 397 21.71 -15.02 15.59
CA GLU A 397 22.31 -16.32 15.33
C GLU A 397 21.67 -17.01 14.09
N ASP A 398 20.35 -16.95 13.97
CA ASP A 398 19.61 -17.58 12.87
C ASP A 398 18.38 -16.74 12.44
N PRO A 399 18.48 -16.00 11.32
CA PRO A 399 17.41 -15.12 10.85
C PRO A 399 16.22 -15.89 10.27
N THR A 400 16.27 -17.22 10.12
CA THR A 400 15.15 -17.99 9.61
C THR A 400 14.07 -18.26 10.67
N GLN A 401 14.39 -18.04 11.96
CA GLN A 401 13.47 -18.25 13.09
C GLN A 401 12.40 -17.15 13.29
N ILE A 402 12.10 -16.37 12.25
CA ILE A 402 11.16 -15.23 12.31
C ILE A 402 9.78 -15.65 12.82
N MET A 403 9.26 -16.80 12.38
CA MET A 403 7.95 -17.26 12.82
C MET A 403 7.94 -17.60 14.32
N ALA A 404 9.01 -18.24 14.82
CA ALA A 404 9.14 -18.54 16.24
C ALA A 404 9.19 -17.26 17.09
N ALA A 405 9.96 -16.27 16.65
CA ALA A 405 10.01 -14.96 17.28
C ALA A 405 8.65 -14.25 17.24
N TYR A 406 7.97 -14.27 16.09
CA TYR A 406 6.64 -13.68 15.93
C TYR A 406 5.61 -14.34 16.84
N LEU A 407 5.55 -15.66 16.94
CA LEU A 407 4.62 -16.37 17.82
C LEU A 407 4.89 -16.07 19.30
N ALA A 408 6.16 -16.09 19.71
CA ALA A 408 6.55 -15.76 21.08
C ALA A 408 6.15 -14.32 21.46
N LYS A 409 6.27 -13.38 20.52
CA LYS A 409 5.88 -11.97 20.73
C LYS A 409 4.39 -11.71 20.53
N GLY A 410 3.73 -12.43 19.64
CA GLY A 410 2.29 -12.37 19.42
C GLY A 410 1.50 -12.81 20.66
N GLN A 411 1.98 -13.81 21.39
CA GLN A 411 1.42 -14.22 22.68
C GLN A 411 1.54 -13.11 23.75
N SER A 412 2.59 -12.30 23.71
CA SER A 412 2.74 -11.12 24.59
C SER A 412 1.89 -9.91 24.15
N GLN A 413 1.63 -9.75 22.84
CA GLN A 413 0.77 -8.69 22.30
C GLN A 413 -0.72 -8.93 22.54
N ALA A 414 -1.18 -10.18 22.57
CA ALA A 414 -2.56 -10.53 22.91
C ALA A 414 -2.98 -10.04 24.31
N ARG A 415 -2.01 -9.81 25.21
CA ARG A 415 -2.22 -9.25 26.55
C ARG A 415 -2.46 -7.74 26.57
N CYS A 416 -2.01 -6.99 25.55
CA CYS A 416 -2.11 -5.52 25.50
C CYS A 416 -3.10 -5.00 24.44
N GLY A 417 -3.29 -5.75 23.34
CA GLY A 417 -4.13 -5.36 22.21
C GLY A 417 -5.64 -5.49 22.45
N ARG A 418 -6.07 -6.43 23.31
CA ARG A 418 -7.51 -6.62 23.58
C ARG A 418 -8.11 -5.48 24.40
N ILE A 419 -7.34 -4.82 25.26
CA ILE A 419 -7.84 -3.76 26.15
C ILE A 419 -8.09 -2.47 25.36
N MET A 420 -7.13 -2.03 24.52
CA MET A 420 -7.28 -0.79 23.73
C MET A 420 -8.27 -0.89 22.56
N GLN A 421 -8.42 -2.06 21.94
CA GLN A 421 -9.35 -2.23 20.82
C GLN A 421 -10.81 -2.27 21.28
N PHE A 422 -11.04 -2.75 22.51
CA PHE A 422 -12.36 -2.81 23.14
C PHE A 422 -12.88 -1.41 23.53
N GLU A 423 -12.03 -0.57 24.13
CA GLU A 423 -12.36 0.82 24.50
C GLU A 423 -12.67 1.72 23.30
N ARG A 424 -12.00 1.48 22.16
CA ARG A 424 -12.17 2.28 20.93
C ARG A 424 -13.47 2.01 20.18
N LEU A 425 -14.11 0.87 20.42
CA LEU A 425 -15.24 0.38 19.64
C LEU A 425 -16.59 0.58 20.35
N MET A 426 -16.61 0.67 21.67
CA MET A 426 -17.84 0.74 22.47
C MET A 426 -18.11 2.09 23.13
N GLY A 427 -17.22 3.07 23.00
CA GLY A 427 -17.30 4.35 23.72
C GLY A 427 -16.90 4.24 25.19
N CYS A 428 -17.24 3.13 25.86
CA CYS A 428 -16.98 2.92 27.28
C CYS A 428 -15.66 2.18 27.58
N THR A 429 -15.16 2.32 28.81
CA THR A 429 -13.91 1.67 29.26
C THR A 429 -14.11 0.19 29.60
N THR A 430 -13.03 -0.59 29.65
CA THR A 430 -13.09 -2.00 30.10
C THR A 430 -13.62 -2.10 31.55
N GLU A 431 -13.32 -1.12 32.41
CA GLU A 431 -13.83 -1.05 33.79
C GLU A 431 -15.35 -0.78 33.84
N ASP A 432 -15.89 -0.01 32.89
CA ASP A 432 -17.34 0.26 32.82
C ASP A 432 -18.14 -0.97 32.40
N LEU A 433 -17.62 -1.75 31.44
CA LEU A 433 -18.21 -3.03 31.05
C LEU A 433 -18.20 -4.04 32.21
N LEU A 434 -17.10 -4.10 32.96
CA LEU A 434 -16.94 -5.02 34.09
C LEU A 434 -17.77 -4.59 35.32
N ARG A 435 -18.09 -3.30 35.48
CA ARG A 435 -19.09 -2.82 36.46
C ARG A 435 -20.52 -3.19 36.07
N TRP A 436 -20.83 -3.20 34.78
CA TRP A 436 -22.20 -3.40 34.28
C TRP A 436 -22.59 -4.87 34.08
N LEU A 437 -21.63 -5.73 33.69
CA LEU A 437 -21.88 -7.15 33.43
C LEU A 437 -22.63 -7.87 34.58
N PRO A 438 -22.30 -7.62 35.86
CA PRO A 438 -23.01 -8.21 36.99
C PRO A 438 -24.49 -7.78 37.09
N ASP A 439 -24.82 -6.51 36.84
CA ASP A 439 -26.21 -6.02 36.88
C ASP A 439 -27.04 -6.54 35.69
N ALA A 440 -26.42 -6.68 34.53
CA ALA A 440 -27.08 -7.25 33.34
C ALA A 440 -27.37 -8.76 33.46
N LEU A 441 -26.55 -9.46 34.23
CA LEU A 441 -26.63 -10.91 34.44
C LEU A 441 -27.30 -11.30 35.78
N GLY A 442 -27.43 -10.36 36.71
CA GLY A 442 -27.88 -10.58 38.09
C GLY A 442 -29.31 -11.11 38.22
N ASP A 443 -30.19 -10.80 37.26
CA ASP A 443 -31.56 -11.35 37.20
C ASP A 443 -31.59 -12.86 36.87
N TYR A 444 -30.53 -13.40 36.25
CA TYR A 444 -30.48 -14.76 35.70
C TYR A 444 -29.49 -15.70 36.41
N TYR A 445 -28.44 -15.12 37.00
CA TYR A 445 -27.43 -15.82 37.76
C TYR A 445 -27.17 -15.01 39.02
N GLY A 446 -27.62 -15.49 40.18
CA GLY A 446 -27.34 -14.82 41.45
C GLY A 446 -25.83 -14.60 41.70
N ASP A 447 -25.51 -13.69 42.62
CA ASP A 447 -24.19 -13.29 43.17
C ASP A 447 -22.91 -13.70 42.39
N CYS A 448 -22.28 -12.73 41.71
CA CYS A 448 -21.07 -12.89 40.89
C CYS A 448 -19.78 -12.35 41.56
N SER A 449 -18.62 -12.96 41.27
CA SER A 449 -17.28 -12.41 41.59
C SER A 449 -16.30 -12.54 40.42
N LEU A 450 -15.34 -11.61 40.34
CA LEU A 450 -14.40 -11.47 39.22
C LEU A 450 -12.96 -11.42 39.73
N GLU A 451 -12.12 -12.34 39.24
CA GLU A 451 -10.68 -12.44 39.56
C GLU A 451 -9.83 -12.29 38.29
N ILE A 452 -8.84 -11.39 38.32
CA ILE A 452 -7.92 -11.12 37.21
C ILE A 452 -6.50 -11.02 37.77
N ASP A 453 -5.55 -11.75 37.16
CA ASP A 453 -4.12 -11.79 37.53
C ASP A 453 -3.86 -12.02 39.04
N GLY A 454 -4.65 -12.92 39.65
CA GLY A 454 -4.51 -13.29 41.07
C GLY A 454 -5.00 -12.24 42.06
N LYS A 455 -5.66 -11.18 41.59
CA LYS A 455 -6.37 -10.20 42.42
C LYS A 455 -7.88 -10.32 42.22
N ILE A 456 -8.61 -10.37 43.33
CA ILE A 456 -10.07 -10.38 43.36
C ILE A 456 -10.53 -8.92 43.31
N TRP A 457 -11.28 -8.57 42.26
CA TRP A 457 -11.77 -7.20 42.04
C TRP A 457 -13.18 -6.99 42.60
N LEU A 458 -13.91 -8.08 42.88
CA LEU A 458 -15.26 -8.10 43.48
C LEU A 458 -15.41 -9.37 44.34
N GLN A 459 -15.92 -9.24 45.57
CA GLN A 459 -16.16 -10.38 46.47
C GLN A 459 -17.56 -10.31 47.09
N SER A 460 -18.40 -11.31 46.80
CA SER A 460 -19.58 -11.67 47.61
C SER A 460 -19.27 -12.95 48.40
N ALA A 461 -19.97 -13.16 49.52
CA ALA A 461 -19.53 -14.02 50.62
C ALA A 461 -19.40 -15.52 50.30
N HIS A 462 -19.97 -16.05 49.20
CA HIS A 462 -19.88 -17.48 48.92
C HIS A 462 -19.72 -17.79 47.41
N ALA A 463 -18.67 -18.55 47.10
CA ALA A 463 -18.32 -19.29 45.86
C ALA A 463 -17.39 -18.62 44.82
N LYS A 464 -16.53 -19.48 44.23
CA LYS A 464 -15.49 -19.20 43.23
C LYS A 464 -16.01 -19.54 41.82
N VAL A 465 -15.91 -18.60 40.88
CA VAL A 465 -15.94 -18.93 39.44
C VAL A 465 -14.51 -18.85 38.90
N ARG A 466 -14.05 -19.92 38.26
CA ARG A 466 -12.73 -20.00 37.61
C ARG A 466 -12.96 -20.14 36.11
N MET A 467 -12.54 -19.14 35.33
CA MET A 467 -12.57 -19.23 33.87
C MET A 467 -11.33 -19.98 33.37
N THR A 468 -11.51 -21.23 32.96
CA THR A 468 -10.52 -22.00 32.19
C THR A 468 -11.24 -22.64 31.00
N GLY A 469 -10.73 -22.42 29.79
CA GLY A 469 -11.36 -22.92 28.56
C GLY A 469 -10.91 -24.33 28.20
N PHE A 470 -11.86 -25.20 27.87
CA PHE A 470 -11.69 -26.39 27.04
C PHE A 470 -12.91 -26.54 26.12
N THR A 471 -12.73 -27.17 24.96
CA THR A 471 -13.78 -27.38 23.95
C THR A 471 -14.48 -28.74 24.08
N ARG A 472 -15.73 -28.73 23.58
CA ARG A 472 -16.61 -29.83 23.14
C ARG A 472 -17.22 -30.71 24.23
N ASP A 473 -18.51 -30.51 24.50
CA ASP A 473 -19.56 -31.54 24.35
C ASP A 473 -20.98 -30.96 24.53
N ASP A 474 -21.94 -31.59 23.84
CA ASP A 474 -23.29 -31.16 23.44
C ASP A 474 -24.24 -30.61 24.52
N ARG A 475 -24.58 -29.30 24.46
CA ARG A 475 -25.93 -28.72 24.73
C ARG A 475 -26.13 -27.39 23.98
N GLN A 476 -27.38 -27.02 23.70
CA GLN A 476 -27.78 -25.84 22.92
C GLN A 476 -27.04 -24.55 23.34
N ILE A 477 -26.31 -23.97 22.38
CA ILE A 477 -25.61 -22.69 22.51
C ILE A 477 -26.30 -21.68 21.59
N SER A 478 -26.78 -20.58 22.15
CA SER A 478 -27.08 -19.38 21.36
C SER A 478 -25.85 -18.47 21.42
N LEU A 479 -25.23 -18.27 20.26
CA LEU A 479 -23.91 -17.65 20.13
C LEU A 479 -24.09 -16.18 19.74
N LEU A 480 -23.78 -15.26 20.65
CA LEU A 480 -23.69 -13.85 20.31
C LEU A 480 -22.24 -13.54 19.88
N ARG A 481 -22.05 -13.37 18.58
CA ARG A 481 -20.80 -12.85 18.02
C ARG A 481 -21.03 -11.37 17.71
N ILE A 482 -20.26 -10.48 18.33
CA ILE A 482 -20.19 -9.07 17.92
C ILE A 482 -18.91 -8.92 17.11
N PRO A 483 -18.96 -8.99 15.77
CA PRO A 483 -17.77 -9.12 14.93
C PRO A 483 -16.80 -7.95 15.07
N GLN A 484 -17.29 -6.80 15.54
CA GLN A 484 -16.49 -5.60 15.72
C GLN A 484 -15.68 -5.61 17.03
N LEU A 485 -16.05 -6.42 18.03
CA LEU A 485 -15.42 -6.43 19.37
C LEU A 485 -14.49 -7.62 19.63
N ASP A 486 -14.48 -8.60 18.73
CA ASP A 486 -13.86 -9.92 18.91
C ASP A 486 -14.15 -10.54 20.30
N LEU A 487 -15.34 -10.23 20.84
CA LEU A 487 -15.87 -10.74 22.09
C LEU A 487 -16.85 -11.86 21.78
N GLN A 488 -16.68 -12.99 22.48
CA GLN A 488 -17.56 -14.14 22.37
C GLN A 488 -18.17 -14.43 23.74
N LEU A 489 -19.48 -14.19 23.86
CA LEU A 489 -20.24 -14.52 25.05
C LEU A 489 -20.97 -15.85 24.80
N CYS A 490 -20.66 -16.85 25.61
CA CYS A 490 -21.31 -18.14 25.56
C CYS A 490 -22.26 -18.26 26.75
N PHE A 491 -23.56 -18.35 26.46
CA PHE A 491 -24.58 -18.57 27.48
C PHE A 491 -24.96 -20.05 27.51
N PHE A 492 -25.01 -20.61 28.72
CA PHE A 492 -25.45 -21.97 28.95
C PHE A 492 -26.83 -21.93 29.64
N ASN A 493 -27.72 -22.89 29.36
CA ASN A 493 -29.02 -23.05 30.04
C ASN A 493 -29.97 -21.82 30.02
N LEU A 494 -29.92 -20.96 29.00
CA LEU A 494 -30.91 -19.89 28.78
C LEU A 494 -31.84 -20.24 27.62
N THR A 495 -33.11 -19.80 27.70
CA THR A 495 -34.05 -19.87 26.57
C THR A 495 -33.81 -18.73 25.58
N ILE A 496 -34.30 -18.86 24.35
CA ILE A 496 -34.13 -17.85 23.28
C ILE A 496 -34.71 -16.49 23.72
N ASP A 497 -35.86 -16.47 24.39
CA ASP A 497 -36.51 -15.25 24.87
C ASP A 497 -35.67 -14.52 25.94
N GLN A 498 -35.01 -15.28 26.83
CA GLN A 498 -34.10 -14.71 27.85
C GLN A 498 -32.86 -14.09 27.22
N VAL A 499 -32.30 -14.74 26.19
CA VAL A 499 -31.19 -14.19 25.41
C VAL A 499 -31.61 -12.90 24.71
N GLN A 500 -32.81 -12.86 24.12
CA GLN A 500 -33.29 -11.69 23.41
C GLN A 500 -33.48 -10.46 24.31
N VAL A 501 -33.96 -10.65 25.54
CA VAL A 501 -34.05 -9.57 26.54
C VAL A 501 -32.67 -9.01 26.92
N ILE A 502 -31.65 -9.86 27.03
CA ILE A 502 -30.27 -9.42 27.31
C ILE A 502 -29.72 -8.59 26.13
N LEU A 503 -30.02 -8.99 24.90
CA LEU A 503 -29.60 -8.26 23.69
C LEU A 503 -30.30 -6.92 23.54
N GLU A 504 -31.60 -6.85 23.85
CA GLU A 504 -32.37 -5.60 23.82
C GLU A 504 -31.86 -4.60 24.86
N ARG A 505 -31.46 -5.05 26.06
CA ARG A 505 -30.81 -4.20 27.06
C ARG A 505 -29.43 -3.70 26.60
N PHE A 506 -28.68 -4.53 25.87
CA PHE A 506 -27.38 -4.15 25.28
C PHE A 506 -27.54 -3.07 24.20
N ASP A 507 -28.51 -3.22 23.29
CA ASP A 507 -28.81 -2.24 22.23
C ASP A 507 -29.41 -0.92 22.77
N LEU A 508 -30.13 -0.97 23.90
CA LEU A 508 -30.65 0.24 24.58
C LEU A 508 -29.53 1.13 25.15
N TYR A 509 -28.42 0.54 25.59
CA TYR A 509 -27.29 1.25 26.19
C TYR A 509 -26.37 1.87 25.12
N THR A 510 -26.04 1.12 24.07
CA THR A 510 -25.23 1.62 22.94
C THR A 510 -25.90 2.79 22.22
N ARG A 511 -27.25 2.84 22.19
CA ARG A 511 -28.00 3.96 21.61
C ARG A 511 -28.14 5.19 22.53
N ARG A 512 -27.90 5.06 23.84
CA ARG A 512 -28.05 6.17 24.80
C ARG A 512 -26.75 6.94 25.10
N GLY A 513 -25.65 6.63 24.41
CA GLY A 513 -24.40 7.40 24.54
C GLY A 513 -23.84 7.38 25.96
N GLY A 514 -23.89 6.22 26.63
CA GLY A 514 -23.33 6.05 27.96
C GLY A 514 -21.80 6.00 27.92
N GLY A 515 -21.18 7.20 27.86
CA GLY A 515 -19.76 7.47 28.09
C GLY A 515 -18.84 6.91 27.03
#